data_AF-C6BWK5-F1
#
_entry.id   AF-C6BWK5-F1
#
_cell.length_a   1.000
_cell.length_b   1.000
_cell.length_c   1.000
_cell.angle_alpha   90.00
_cell.angle_beta   90.00
_cell.angle_gamma   90.00
#
_symmetry.space_group_name_H-M   'P 1'
#
loop_
_entity.id
_entity.type
_entity.pdbx_description
1 polymer ?
#
loop_
_entity_poly.entity_id
_entity_poly.type
_entity_poly.pdbx_seq_one_letter_code
_entity_poly.pdbx_strand_id
1 'polypeptide(L)'
;MKKYLRFVQIVLVLAAVSVLGLGCIPRQPRAPAYPIPPKSIYETIQEAVVTPMNLDSFRMHKRPLTKEKTFAIMNFRANDNTSGSMVSDRLIIELKTKGYHVIDREEIDKVVREQAMMSEHKTGLTDLEIAQRIGRLVHADYFVFGSVTDKYTDSLNISLNRIIVKNDIPRYDRDVEMFESERSEYEMESDKFASRTGIMLPELERAKTIDEWQEDYYAKPKRTFSTISRIGLTAKVVDVKTSQIFWVGQAGVSDTGMQDGLKRVVRAMISSILTGD
;
A
#
# COMPACT_ATOMS: atom_id res chain seq x y z
N MET A 1 90.74 0.08 -34.22
CA MET A 1 89.36 0.33 -34.72
C MET A 1 88.44 -0.89 -34.78
N LYS A 2 88.83 -2.06 -35.33
CA LYS A 2 87.92 -3.24 -35.44
C LYS A 2 87.32 -3.78 -34.12
N LYS A 3 88.00 -3.65 -32.98
CA LYS A 3 87.48 -4.12 -31.67
C LYS A 3 86.34 -3.26 -31.13
N TYR A 4 86.34 -1.95 -31.43
CA TYR A 4 85.30 -1.02 -30.97
C TYR A 4 83.97 -1.25 -31.72
N LEU A 5 84.05 -1.59 -33.01
CA LEU A 5 82.88 -1.87 -33.84
C LEU A 5 82.10 -3.12 -33.38
N ARG A 6 82.81 -4.18 -32.91
CA ARG A 6 82.16 -5.40 -32.38
C ARG A 6 81.47 -5.16 -31.04
N PHE A 7 82.02 -4.32 -30.19
CA PHE A 7 81.41 -4.00 -28.88
C PHE A 7 80.10 -3.23 -29.07
N VAL A 8 80.08 -2.25 -29.97
CA VAL A 8 78.87 -1.48 -30.30
C VAL A 8 77.78 -2.36 -30.91
N GLN A 9 78.12 -3.34 -31.76
CA GLN A 9 77.16 -4.31 -32.28
C GLN A 9 76.55 -5.20 -31.18
N ILE A 10 77.33 -5.67 -30.21
CA ILE A 10 76.82 -6.52 -29.11
C ILE A 10 75.87 -5.72 -28.21
N VAL A 11 76.20 -4.46 -27.90
CA VAL A 11 75.34 -3.58 -27.10
C VAL A 11 74.04 -3.26 -27.83
N LEU A 12 74.09 -3.02 -29.15
CA LEU A 12 72.89 -2.81 -29.96
C LEU A 12 72.00 -4.07 -30.04
N VAL A 13 72.60 -5.26 -30.15
CA VAL A 13 71.84 -6.53 -30.15
C VAL A 13 71.22 -6.81 -28.78
N LEU A 14 71.95 -6.57 -27.68
CA LEU A 14 71.39 -6.73 -26.33
C LEU A 14 70.29 -5.72 -26.03
N ALA A 15 70.43 -4.46 -26.49
CA ALA A 15 69.39 -3.44 -26.38
C ALA A 15 68.16 -3.77 -27.25
N ALA A 16 68.37 -4.32 -28.45
CA ALA A 16 67.28 -4.79 -29.30
C ALA A 16 66.56 -6.00 -28.69
N VAL A 17 67.29 -6.95 -28.09
CA VAL A 17 66.72 -8.13 -27.42
C VAL A 17 65.98 -7.75 -26.13
N SER A 18 66.45 -6.77 -25.36
CA SER A 18 65.75 -6.32 -24.15
C SER A 18 64.48 -5.49 -24.47
N VAL A 19 64.51 -4.66 -25.51
CA VAL A 19 63.32 -3.91 -25.98
C VAL A 19 62.29 -4.84 -26.63
N LEU A 20 62.72 -5.90 -27.34
CA LEU A 20 61.81 -6.91 -27.90
C LEU A 20 61.33 -7.94 -26.86
N GLY A 21 62.14 -8.25 -25.84
CA GLY A 21 61.83 -9.24 -24.81
C GLY A 21 60.87 -8.76 -23.72
N LEU A 22 60.85 -7.46 -23.40
CA LEU A 22 59.94 -6.89 -22.39
C LEU A 22 58.53 -6.59 -22.95
N GLY A 23 58.35 -6.64 -24.27
CA GLY A 23 57.07 -6.34 -24.93
C GLY A 23 56.04 -7.48 -24.91
N CYS A 24 56.40 -8.67 -24.43
CA CYS A 24 55.55 -9.88 -24.56
C CYS A 24 55.10 -10.50 -23.23
N ILE A 25 55.23 -9.81 -22.09
CA ILE A 25 54.54 -10.28 -20.89
C ILE A 25 53.05 -10.01 -21.12
N PRO A 26 52.19 -11.04 -21.29
CA PRO A 26 50.77 -10.83 -21.46
C PRO A 26 50.26 -10.09 -20.22
N ARG A 27 49.63 -8.93 -20.42
CA ARG A 27 49.00 -8.21 -19.32
C ARG A 27 47.80 -9.03 -18.85
N GLN A 28 47.73 -9.25 -17.54
CA GLN A 28 46.56 -9.89 -16.95
C GLN A 28 45.35 -8.97 -17.17
N PRO A 29 44.23 -9.48 -17.72
CA PRO A 29 43.02 -8.69 -17.88
C PRO A 29 42.50 -8.24 -16.52
N ARG A 30 41.93 -7.04 -16.48
CA ARG A 30 41.38 -6.46 -15.25
C ARG A 30 39.91 -6.84 -15.14
N ALA A 31 39.52 -7.47 -14.03
CA ALA A 31 38.12 -7.78 -13.79
C ALA A 31 37.29 -6.48 -13.67
N PRO A 32 36.09 -6.43 -14.27
CA PRO A 32 35.15 -5.33 -14.08
C PRO A 32 34.71 -5.18 -12.63
N ALA A 33 34.26 -3.98 -12.28
CA ALA A 33 33.71 -3.72 -10.96
C ALA A 33 32.25 -4.19 -10.88
N TYR A 34 31.89 -4.97 -9.87
CA TYR A 34 30.51 -5.40 -9.67
C TYR A 34 29.57 -4.18 -9.47
N PRO A 35 28.33 -4.26 -10.00
CA PRO A 35 27.37 -3.19 -9.84
C PRO A 35 27.01 -2.98 -8.36
N ILE A 36 26.92 -1.72 -7.94
CA ILE A 36 26.57 -1.37 -6.56
C ILE A 36 25.10 -1.75 -6.33
N PRO A 37 24.79 -2.54 -5.27
CA PRO A 37 23.43 -2.97 -4.98
C PRO A 37 22.41 -1.81 -4.98
N PRO A 38 21.17 -2.06 -5.39
CA PRO A 38 20.15 -1.03 -5.43
C PRO A 38 19.88 -0.45 -4.04
N LYS A 39 19.60 0.85 -3.99
CA LYS A 39 19.14 1.52 -2.77
C LYS A 39 17.78 0.96 -2.39
N SER A 40 17.58 0.85 -1.09
CA SER A 40 16.42 0.19 -0.53
C SER A 40 15.98 0.87 0.76
N ILE A 41 14.69 0.83 1.05
CA ILE A 41 14.10 1.33 2.27
C ILE A 41 13.18 0.27 2.86
N TYR A 42 12.90 0.35 4.16
CA TYR A 42 11.83 -0.46 4.74
C TYR A 42 10.49 0.19 4.42
N GLU A 43 9.48 -0.63 4.15
CA GLU A 43 8.09 -0.21 4.11
C GLU A 43 7.71 0.53 5.39
N THR A 44 6.81 1.49 5.26
CA THR A 44 6.19 2.12 6.41
C THR A 44 5.19 1.16 7.06
N ILE A 45 4.89 1.36 8.34
CA ILE A 45 3.86 0.58 9.04
C ILE A 45 2.52 0.69 8.31
N GLN A 46 2.21 1.88 7.79
CA GLN A 46 1.00 2.14 7.03
C GLN A 46 0.94 1.28 5.76
N GLU A 47 2.01 1.21 4.97
CA GLU A 47 2.04 0.38 3.76
C GLU A 47 1.91 -1.12 4.06
N ALA A 48 2.50 -1.58 5.17
CA ALA A 48 2.47 -3.00 5.54
C ALA A 48 1.13 -3.43 6.16
N VAL A 49 0.41 -2.53 6.84
CA VAL A 49 -0.81 -2.85 7.61
C VAL A 49 -2.09 -2.47 6.87
N VAL A 50 -2.08 -1.33 6.18
CA VAL A 50 -3.29 -0.73 5.66
C VAL A 50 -3.80 -1.53 4.49
N THR A 51 -4.91 -2.24 4.68
CA THR A 51 -5.53 -2.98 3.59
C THR A 51 -6.28 -2.02 2.66
N PRO A 52 -6.43 -2.38 1.37
CA PRO A 52 -7.45 -1.79 0.53
C PRO A 52 -8.81 -1.88 1.24
N MET A 53 -9.58 -0.81 1.12
CA MET A 53 -10.92 -0.78 1.68
C MET A 53 -11.82 -1.65 0.83
N ASN A 54 -12.52 -2.59 1.47
CA ASN A 54 -13.54 -3.39 0.81
C ASN A 54 -14.89 -2.71 1.05
N LEU A 55 -15.51 -2.16 0.00
CA LEU A 55 -16.84 -1.59 0.04
C LEU A 55 -17.71 -2.37 -0.95
N ASP A 56 -18.76 -2.98 -0.44
CA ASP A 56 -19.79 -3.65 -1.22
C ASP A 56 -21.11 -2.93 -0.94
N SER A 57 -21.65 -2.27 -1.97
CA SER A 57 -22.84 -1.45 -1.83
C SER A 57 -23.79 -1.66 -3.00
N PHE A 58 -25.06 -1.45 -2.71
CA PHE A 58 -26.13 -1.53 -3.68
C PHE A 58 -27.10 -0.36 -3.48
N ARG A 59 -27.34 0.36 -4.57
CA ARG A 59 -28.27 1.48 -4.61
C ARG A 59 -29.49 1.10 -5.43
N MET A 60 -30.67 1.12 -4.81
CA MET A 60 -31.92 0.78 -5.49
C MET A 60 -32.35 1.86 -6.49
N HIS A 61 -32.05 3.13 -6.19
CA HIS A 61 -32.47 4.27 -7.02
C HIS A 61 -31.29 5.18 -7.37
N LYS A 62 -30.99 5.33 -8.66
CA LYS A 62 -29.88 6.18 -9.16
C LYS A 62 -30.16 7.70 -9.13
N ARG A 63 -31.21 8.14 -8.44
CA ARG A 63 -31.57 9.58 -8.40
C ARG A 63 -30.55 10.34 -7.56
N PRO A 64 -29.94 11.42 -8.05
CA PRO A 64 -28.93 12.18 -7.29
C PRO A 64 -29.53 12.75 -6.00
N LEU A 65 -28.74 12.76 -4.93
CA LEU A 65 -29.11 13.39 -3.66
C LEU A 65 -28.81 14.88 -3.72
N THR A 66 -29.81 15.72 -3.50
CA THR A 66 -29.64 17.18 -3.42
C THR A 66 -29.30 17.60 -1.99
N LYS A 67 -28.60 18.73 -1.82
CA LYS A 67 -28.17 19.23 -0.50
C LYS A 67 -29.32 19.66 0.42
N GLU A 68 -30.49 19.95 -0.16
CA GLU A 68 -31.73 20.26 0.56
C GLU A 68 -32.28 19.07 1.32
N LYS A 69 -31.77 17.85 1.06
CA LYS A 69 -32.25 16.63 1.70
C LYS A 69 -31.74 16.50 3.12
N THR A 70 -32.67 16.15 4.01
CA THR A 70 -32.39 15.96 5.44
C THR A 70 -32.18 14.49 5.77
N PHE A 71 -31.05 14.19 6.42
CA PHE A 71 -30.70 12.86 6.90
C PHE A 71 -30.94 12.73 8.40
N ALA A 72 -31.75 11.76 8.82
CA ALA A 72 -31.80 11.30 10.20
C ALA A 72 -30.81 10.15 10.39
N ILE A 73 -29.88 10.28 11.33
CA ILE A 73 -28.88 9.25 11.63
C ILE A 73 -29.18 8.65 13.00
N MET A 74 -29.60 7.38 13.02
CA MET A 74 -29.77 6.64 14.26
C MET A 74 -28.44 6.10 14.77
N ASN A 75 -28.38 5.82 16.07
CA ASN A 75 -27.23 5.13 16.64
C ASN A 75 -27.01 3.76 15.97
N PHE A 76 -25.77 3.50 15.54
CA PHE A 76 -25.41 2.21 14.97
C PHE A 76 -25.39 1.12 16.06
N ARG A 77 -25.91 -0.06 15.75
CA ARG A 77 -25.85 -1.20 16.67
C ARG A 77 -24.41 -1.69 16.77
N ALA A 78 -23.93 -1.96 17.98
CA ALA A 78 -22.60 -2.51 18.21
C ALA A 78 -22.65 -3.44 19.43
N ASN A 79 -21.63 -4.30 19.57
CA ASN A 79 -21.47 -5.17 20.74
C ASN A 79 -21.05 -4.37 22.00
N ASP A 80 -20.63 -3.12 21.82
CA ASP A 80 -20.31 -2.20 22.91
C ASP A 80 -21.15 -0.92 22.83
N ASN A 81 -21.12 -0.15 23.92
CA ASN A 81 -21.96 1.05 24.05
C ASN A 81 -21.39 2.28 23.33
N THR A 82 -20.17 2.22 22.78
CA THR A 82 -19.43 3.40 22.31
C THR A 82 -19.17 3.41 20.82
N SER A 83 -18.97 2.26 20.18
CA SER A 83 -18.60 2.22 18.76
C SER A 83 -19.73 2.67 17.86
N GLY A 84 -20.95 2.30 18.22
CA GLY A 84 -22.16 2.73 17.52
C GLY A 84 -22.29 4.25 17.47
N SER A 85 -22.09 4.92 18.62
CA SER A 85 -22.21 6.37 18.71
C SER A 85 -21.05 7.05 17.98
N MET A 86 -19.83 6.52 18.08
CA MET A 86 -18.68 7.03 17.33
C MET A 86 -18.87 7.00 15.81
N VAL A 87 -19.44 5.92 15.28
CA VAL A 87 -19.76 5.80 13.85
C VAL A 87 -20.81 6.83 13.44
N SER A 88 -21.86 6.95 14.25
CA SER A 88 -22.97 7.86 14.01
C SER A 88 -22.48 9.32 14.02
N ASP A 89 -21.72 9.70 15.04
CA ASP A 89 -21.15 11.05 15.17
C ASP A 89 -20.20 11.36 14.01
N ARG A 90 -19.39 10.39 13.56
CA ARG A 90 -18.52 10.56 12.40
C ARG A 90 -19.33 10.76 11.11
N LEU A 91 -20.38 9.98 10.91
CA LEU A 91 -21.27 10.09 9.74
C LEU A 91 -21.97 11.46 9.71
N ILE A 92 -22.46 11.92 10.87
CA ILE A 92 -23.06 13.25 11.05
C ILE A 92 -22.06 14.34 10.64
N ILE A 93 -20.84 14.31 11.19
CA ILE A 93 -19.80 15.31 10.89
C ILE A 93 -19.48 15.34 9.39
N GLU A 94 -19.28 14.18 8.77
CA GLU A 94 -18.90 14.10 7.35
C GLU A 94 -20.04 14.55 6.41
N LEU A 95 -21.31 14.25 6.71
CA LEU A 95 -22.45 14.75 5.95
C LEU A 95 -22.64 16.27 6.13
N LYS A 96 -22.56 16.78 7.37
CA LYS A 96 -22.62 18.22 7.65
C LYS A 96 -21.49 18.98 6.94
N THR A 97 -20.27 18.42 6.91
CA THR A 97 -19.10 19.00 6.21
C THR A 97 -19.33 19.08 4.69
N LYS A 98 -20.12 18.17 4.12
CA LYS A 98 -20.51 18.21 2.69
C LYS A 98 -21.71 19.13 2.40
N GLY A 99 -22.30 19.74 3.43
CA GLY A 99 -23.38 20.72 3.32
C GLY A 99 -24.78 20.11 3.28
N TYR A 100 -24.97 18.89 3.82
CA TYR A 100 -26.30 18.28 3.98
C TYR A 100 -26.90 18.64 5.34
N HIS A 101 -28.23 18.71 5.40
CA HIS A 101 -28.95 18.81 6.66
C HIS A 101 -28.99 17.46 7.37
N VAL A 102 -28.63 17.45 8.65
CA VAL A 102 -28.55 16.22 9.44
C VAL A 102 -29.22 16.45 10.78
N ILE A 103 -30.13 15.54 11.13
CA ILE A 103 -30.77 15.44 12.43
C ILE A 103 -29.92 14.54 13.30
N ASP A 104 -29.53 15.05 14.47
CA ASP A 104 -28.59 14.38 15.36
C ASP A 104 -29.26 13.21 16.09
N ARG A 105 -28.47 12.19 16.43
CA ARG A 105 -28.96 10.95 17.05
C ARG A 105 -29.71 11.18 18.36
N GLU A 106 -29.36 12.20 19.13
CA GLU A 106 -29.98 12.49 20.43
C GLU A 106 -31.44 12.95 20.29
N GLU A 107 -31.74 13.71 19.24
CA GLU A 107 -33.11 14.12 18.91
C GLU A 107 -33.96 12.90 18.52
N ILE A 108 -33.37 12.01 17.72
CA ILE A 108 -33.99 10.75 17.31
C ILE A 108 -34.24 9.86 18.54
N ASP A 109 -33.25 9.70 19.42
CA ASP A 109 -33.37 8.89 20.64
C ASP A 109 -34.44 9.43 21.61
N LYS A 110 -34.62 10.74 21.66
CA LYS A 110 -35.72 11.37 22.41
C LYS A 110 -37.08 10.96 21.84
N VAL A 111 -37.26 11.13 20.53
CA VAL A 111 -38.52 10.76 19.85
C VAL A 111 -38.79 9.26 19.97
N VAL A 112 -37.78 8.42 19.82
CA VAL A 112 -37.90 6.95 19.96
C VAL A 112 -38.36 6.58 21.36
N ARG A 113 -37.77 7.17 22.41
CA ARG A 113 -38.19 6.92 23.80
C ARG A 113 -39.62 7.37 24.06
N GLU A 114 -40.00 8.55 23.58
CA GLU A 114 -41.38 9.05 23.68
C GLU A 114 -42.36 8.09 22.97
N GLN A 115 -42.03 7.62 21.76
CA GLN A 115 -42.87 6.66 21.03
C GLN A 115 -42.93 5.28 21.69
N ALA A 116 -41.82 4.81 22.28
CA ALA A 116 -41.77 3.52 22.99
C ALA A 116 -42.64 3.53 24.24
N MET A 117 -42.61 4.63 25.02
CA MET A 117 -43.50 4.83 26.17
C MET A 117 -44.98 4.87 25.77
N MET A 118 -45.31 5.34 24.55
CA MET A 118 -46.67 5.29 24.02
C MET A 118 -47.08 3.91 23.50
N SER A 119 -46.13 2.98 23.32
CA SER A 119 -46.33 1.70 22.62
C SER A 119 -46.20 0.47 23.51
N GLU A 120 -46.30 0.61 24.84
CA GLU A 120 -46.13 -0.44 25.87
C GLU A 120 -46.95 -1.74 25.65
N HIS A 121 -47.79 -1.85 24.62
CA HIS A 121 -48.61 -3.04 24.36
C HIS A 121 -48.37 -3.74 23.01
N LYS A 122 -47.56 -3.23 22.06
CA LYS A 122 -47.23 -3.93 20.80
C LYS A 122 -45.93 -3.44 20.17
N THR A 123 -44.84 -4.21 20.24
CA THR A 123 -43.59 -3.88 19.53
C THR A 123 -43.10 -5.05 18.67
N GLY A 124 -43.82 -5.26 17.56
CA GLY A 124 -43.40 -6.15 16.47
C GLY A 124 -42.97 -5.39 15.21
N LEU A 125 -42.67 -4.09 15.31
CA LEU A 125 -42.33 -3.26 14.16
C LEU A 125 -40.94 -3.63 13.62
N THR A 126 -40.84 -3.76 12.30
CA THR A 126 -39.58 -3.96 11.58
C THR A 126 -38.72 -2.69 11.58
N ASP A 127 -37.41 -2.84 11.40
CA ASP A 127 -36.47 -1.70 11.34
C ASP A 127 -36.89 -0.64 10.27
N LEU A 128 -37.53 -1.08 9.18
CA LEU A 128 -38.05 -0.20 8.12
C LEU A 128 -39.25 0.63 8.58
N GLU A 129 -40.17 0.02 9.33
CA GLU A 129 -41.35 0.71 9.88
C GLU A 129 -40.94 1.73 10.95
N ILE A 130 -39.94 1.39 11.76
CA ILE A 130 -39.34 2.32 12.73
C ILE A 130 -38.70 3.50 12.00
N ALA A 131 -37.87 3.23 10.98
CA ALA A 131 -37.22 4.26 10.19
C ALA A 131 -38.24 5.21 9.52
N GLN A 132 -39.33 4.67 8.97
CA GLN A 132 -40.41 5.47 8.38
C GLN A 132 -41.13 6.32 9.43
N ARG A 133 -41.56 5.71 10.54
CA ARG A 133 -42.35 6.39 11.57
C ARG A 133 -41.54 7.50 12.24
N ILE A 134 -40.34 7.17 12.71
CA ILE A 134 -39.47 8.14 13.38
C ILE A 134 -39.00 9.20 12.39
N GLY A 135 -38.59 8.80 11.17
CA GLY A 135 -38.19 9.74 10.13
C GLY A 135 -39.25 10.79 9.81
N ARG A 136 -40.53 10.41 9.75
CA ARG A 136 -41.64 11.36 9.55
C ARG A 136 -41.83 12.33 10.72
N LEU A 137 -41.66 11.85 11.96
CA LEU A 137 -41.79 12.69 13.16
C LEU A 137 -40.69 13.74 13.24
N VAL A 138 -39.48 13.41 12.79
CA VAL A 138 -38.34 14.35 12.76
C VAL A 138 -38.21 15.11 11.43
N HIS A 139 -39.18 14.96 10.51
CA HIS A 139 -39.16 15.59 9.18
C HIS A 139 -37.90 15.29 8.34
N ALA A 140 -37.39 14.05 8.41
CA ALA A 140 -36.28 13.60 7.58
C ALA A 140 -36.74 13.11 6.20
N ASP A 141 -35.93 13.32 5.16
CA ASP A 141 -36.12 12.69 3.84
C ASP A 141 -35.54 11.27 3.82
N TYR A 142 -34.38 11.09 4.45
CA TYR A 142 -33.67 9.82 4.50
C TYR A 142 -33.36 9.44 5.94
N PHE A 143 -33.49 8.16 6.25
CA PHE A 143 -33.17 7.60 7.55
C PHE A 143 -32.03 6.59 7.42
N VAL A 144 -30.96 6.79 8.19
CA VAL A 144 -29.75 5.97 8.15
C VAL A 144 -29.62 5.18 9.45
N PHE A 145 -29.42 3.88 9.30
CA PHE A 145 -29.14 2.97 10.42
C PHE A 145 -28.22 1.84 9.97
N GLY A 146 -27.59 1.19 10.94
CA GLY A 146 -26.62 0.16 10.65
C GLY A 146 -26.07 -0.52 11.88
N SER A 147 -24.99 -1.25 11.68
CA SER A 147 -24.25 -1.94 12.74
C SER A 147 -22.76 -1.94 12.48
N VAL A 148 -22.00 -1.98 13.58
CA VAL A 148 -20.57 -2.27 13.58
C VAL A 148 -20.42 -3.79 13.58
N THR A 149 -19.97 -4.35 12.46
CA THR A 149 -19.87 -5.80 12.27
C THR A 149 -18.52 -6.35 12.70
N ASP A 150 -17.46 -5.56 12.56
CA ASP A 150 -16.13 -5.93 13.00
C ASP A 150 -15.50 -4.73 13.73
N LYS A 151 -14.98 -4.99 14.91
CA LYS A 151 -14.18 -4.04 15.68
C LYS A 151 -13.16 -4.84 16.44
N TYR A 152 -11.93 -4.78 15.97
CA TYR A 152 -10.84 -5.52 16.55
C TYR A 152 -9.61 -4.64 16.58
N THR A 153 -9.03 -4.47 17.76
CA THR A 153 -7.76 -3.77 17.93
C THR A 153 -6.81 -4.71 18.62
N ASP A 154 -5.69 -4.99 17.97
CA ASP A 154 -4.66 -5.86 18.51
C ASP A 154 -3.28 -5.29 18.24
N SER A 155 -2.33 -5.61 19.12
CA SER A 155 -0.96 -5.18 18.99
C SER A 155 -0.11 -6.33 18.48
N LEU A 156 0.30 -6.21 17.22
CA LEU A 156 0.91 -7.29 16.45
C LEU A 156 2.36 -6.95 16.11
N ASN A 157 3.17 -8.00 16.00
CA ASN A 157 4.51 -7.88 15.48
C ASN A 157 4.45 -7.92 13.95
N ILE A 158 4.68 -6.77 13.33
CA ILE A 158 4.59 -6.58 11.88
C ILE A 158 5.97 -6.75 11.26
N SER A 159 5.97 -7.44 10.13
CA SER A 159 7.14 -7.63 9.28
C SER A 159 7.18 -6.52 8.23
N LEU A 160 8.08 -5.56 8.38
CA LEU A 160 8.32 -4.53 7.37
C LEU A 160 9.29 -5.08 6.33
N ASN A 161 8.82 -5.19 5.09
CA ASN A 161 9.68 -5.65 4.01
C ASN A 161 10.62 -4.53 3.58
N ARG A 162 11.77 -4.93 3.05
CA ARG A 162 12.72 -4.02 2.45
C ARG A 162 12.42 -3.95 0.94
N ILE A 163 12.13 -2.76 0.45
CA ILE A 163 11.75 -2.51 -0.95
C ILE A 163 12.84 -1.68 -1.65
N ILE A 164 13.05 -1.93 -2.93
CA ILE A 164 13.96 -1.15 -3.76
C ILE A 164 13.34 0.24 -4.04
N VAL A 165 14.15 1.29 -3.91
CA VAL A 165 13.72 2.66 -4.23
C VAL A 165 13.49 2.75 -5.73
N LYS A 166 12.26 3.03 -6.17
CA LYS A 166 11.87 3.04 -7.60
C LYS A 166 12.80 3.88 -8.48
N ASN A 167 13.25 5.04 -7.99
CA ASN A 167 14.14 5.94 -8.74
C ASN A 167 15.57 5.39 -8.91
N ASP A 168 15.96 4.37 -8.15
CA ASP A 168 17.28 3.75 -8.22
C ASP A 168 17.33 2.55 -9.18
N ILE A 169 16.16 2.01 -9.57
CA ILE A 169 16.05 0.89 -10.53
C ILE A 169 16.76 1.23 -11.86
N PRO A 170 16.48 2.37 -12.53
CA PRO A 170 17.13 2.67 -13.81
C PRO A 170 18.64 2.94 -13.70
N ARG A 171 19.13 3.29 -12.50
CA ARG A 171 20.57 3.37 -12.26
C ARG A 171 21.16 1.97 -12.26
N TYR A 172 20.57 1.08 -11.45
CA TYR A 172 21.07 -0.28 -11.31
C TYR A 172 21.05 -1.04 -12.64
N ASP A 173 19.99 -0.89 -13.44
CA ASP A 173 19.89 -1.54 -14.75
C ASP A 173 21.05 -1.13 -15.67
N ARG A 174 21.40 0.17 -15.72
CA ARG A 174 22.57 0.64 -16.49
C ARG A 174 23.89 0.09 -15.96
N ASP A 175 24.03 -0.01 -14.64
CA ASP A 175 25.24 -0.56 -14.02
C ASP A 175 25.39 -2.06 -14.34
N VAL A 176 24.27 -2.80 -14.40
CA VAL A 176 24.24 -4.21 -14.82
C VAL A 176 24.58 -4.36 -16.31
N GLU A 177 23.99 -3.56 -17.19
CA GLU A 177 24.30 -3.57 -18.62
C GLU A 177 25.79 -3.31 -18.88
N MET A 178 26.36 -2.31 -18.19
CA MET A 178 27.78 -1.99 -18.26
C MET A 178 28.64 -3.15 -17.76
N PHE A 179 28.30 -3.72 -16.61
CA PHE A 179 29.01 -4.85 -16.03
C PHE A 179 29.01 -6.09 -16.94
N GLU A 180 27.86 -6.47 -17.50
CA GLU A 180 27.76 -7.66 -18.37
C GLU A 180 28.52 -7.45 -19.70
N SER A 181 28.55 -6.22 -20.22
CA SER A 181 29.37 -5.87 -21.38
C SER A 181 30.87 -6.02 -21.07
N GLU A 182 31.35 -5.41 -19.98
CA GLU A 182 32.75 -5.48 -19.57
C GLU A 182 33.15 -6.91 -19.16
N ARG A 183 32.23 -7.67 -18.56
CA ARG A 183 32.44 -9.07 -18.21
C ARG A 183 32.64 -9.94 -19.44
N SER A 184 31.82 -9.74 -20.47
CA SER A 184 31.96 -10.47 -21.73
C SER A 184 33.33 -10.19 -22.39
N GLU A 185 33.81 -8.95 -22.32
CA GLU A 185 35.16 -8.58 -22.75
C GLU A 185 36.24 -9.26 -21.91
N TYR A 186 36.09 -9.24 -20.58
CA TYR A 186 37.00 -9.89 -19.64
C TYR A 186 37.11 -11.40 -19.87
N GLU A 187 36.00 -12.09 -20.10
CA GLU A 187 35.97 -13.54 -20.37
C GLU A 187 36.76 -13.87 -21.65
N MET A 188 36.55 -13.12 -22.74
CA MET A 188 37.32 -13.27 -23.97
C MET A 188 38.82 -13.01 -23.80
N GLU A 189 39.19 -11.99 -23.02
CA GLU A 189 40.59 -11.68 -22.74
C GLU A 189 41.24 -12.71 -21.81
N SER A 190 40.47 -13.20 -20.84
CA SER A 190 40.86 -14.25 -19.91
C SER A 190 41.18 -15.55 -20.65
N ASP A 191 40.33 -15.97 -21.58
CA ASP A 191 40.56 -17.17 -22.41
C ASP A 191 41.82 -17.03 -23.26
N LYS A 192 42.02 -15.86 -23.87
CA LYS A 192 43.25 -15.55 -24.62
C LYS A 192 44.49 -15.59 -23.70
N PHE A 193 44.38 -15.04 -22.50
CA PHE A 193 45.46 -15.04 -21.52
C PHE A 193 45.79 -16.46 -21.06
N ALA A 194 44.77 -17.26 -20.73
CA ALA A 194 44.90 -18.65 -20.33
C ALA A 194 45.52 -19.52 -21.42
N SER A 195 45.11 -19.34 -22.69
CA SER A 195 45.70 -20.07 -23.83
C SER A 195 47.20 -19.80 -24.03
N ARG A 196 47.67 -18.60 -23.64
CA ARG A 196 49.08 -18.19 -23.78
C ARG A 196 49.94 -18.57 -22.58
N THR A 197 49.37 -18.57 -21.38
CA THR A 197 50.12 -18.71 -20.12
C THR A 197 49.88 -20.03 -19.39
N GLY A 198 48.78 -20.73 -19.69
CA GLY A 198 48.30 -21.88 -18.92
C GLY A 198 47.66 -21.51 -17.57
N ILE A 199 47.57 -20.22 -17.23
CA ILE A 199 46.99 -19.75 -15.97
C ILE A 199 45.50 -19.44 -16.19
N MET A 200 44.63 -20.16 -15.48
CA MET A 200 43.19 -19.86 -15.46
C MET A 200 42.88 -18.75 -14.46
N LEU A 201 42.10 -17.76 -14.90
CA LEU A 201 41.58 -16.69 -14.06
C LEU A 201 40.18 -17.08 -13.55
N PRO A 202 39.72 -16.51 -12.42
CA PRO A 202 38.40 -16.81 -11.89
C PRO A 202 37.29 -16.38 -12.85
N GLU A 203 36.27 -17.23 -12.99
CA GLU A 203 35.02 -16.87 -13.65
C GLU A 203 34.26 -15.85 -12.80
N LEU A 204 33.64 -14.87 -13.44
CA LEU A 204 32.84 -13.86 -12.76
C LEU A 204 31.37 -14.30 -12.73
N GLU A 205 30.74 -14.16 -11.58
CA GLU A 205 29.30 -14.41 -11.46
C GLU A 205 28.53 -13.29 -12.17
N ARG A 206 27.37 -13.65 -12.74
CA ARG A 206 26.47 -12.65 -13.32
C ARG A 206 25.97 -11.69 -12.25
N ALA A 207 25.63 -10.47 -12.65
CA ALA A 207 24.93 -9.57 -11.76
C ALA A 207 23.54 -10.14 -11.41
N LYS A 208 23.11 -9.88 -10.17
CA LYS A 208 21.73 -10.17 -9.75
C LYS A 208 20.76 -9.24 -10.46
N THR A 209 19.62 -9.76 -10.83
CA THR A 209 18.49 -8.98 -11.33
C THR A 209 17.81 -8.21 -10.20
N ILE A 210 16.98 -7.22 -10.54
CA ILE A 210 16.16 -6.48 -9.58
C ILE A 210 15.25 -7.42 -8.78
N ASP A 211 14.67 -8.43 -9.42
CA ASP A 211 13.80 -9.40 -8.77
C ASP A 211 14.57 -10.26 -7.76
N GLU A 212 15.78 -10.71 -8.10
CA GLU A 212 16.65 -11.44 -7.16
C GLU A 212 17.08 -10.59 -5.97
N TRP A 213 17.37 -9.30 -6.19
CA TRP A 213 17.60 -8.36 -5.08
C TRP A 213 16.36 -8.19 -4.21
N GLN A 214 15.18 -8.13 -4.82
CA GLN A 214 13.93 -7.97 -4.12
C GLN A 214 13.61 -9.20 -3.27
N GLU A 215 13.89 -10.42 -3.77
CA GLU A 215 13.81 -11.67 -3.00
C GLU A 215 14.79 -11.68 -1.82
N ASP A 216 16.05 -11.32 -2.04
CA ASP A 216 17.08 -11.19 -0.99
C ASP A 216 16.66 -10.22 0.12
N TYR A 217 15.98 -9.13 -0.25
CA TYR A 217 15.48 -8.12 0.67
C TYR A 217 14.23 -8.60 1.42
N TYR A 218 13.34 -9.35 0.78
CA TYR A 218 12.21 -10.00 1.45
C TYR A 218 12.63 -11.08 2.44
N ALA A 219 13.77 -11.74 2.24
CA ALA A 219 14.32 -12.70 3.19
C ALA A 219 14.79 -12.07 4.53
N LYS A 220 14.91 -10.73 4.61
CA LYS A 220 15.46 -10.01 5.78
C LYS A 220 14.51 -8.90 6.26
N PRO A 221 13.28 -9.24 6.70
CA PRO A 221 12.34 -8.23 7.14
C PRO A 221 12.74 -7.62 8.49
N LYS A 222 12.34 -6.36 8.70
CA LYS A 222 12.45 -5.71 10.02
C LYS A 222 11.16 -5.91 10.79
N ARG A 223 11.27 -6.53 11.96
CA ARG A 223 10.14 -6.70 12.89
C ARG A 223 9.92 -5.43 13.70
N THR A 224 8.68 -4.97 13.76
CA THR A 224 8.27 -3.83 14.59
C THR A 224 6.93 -4.10 15.25
N PHE A 225 6.69 -3.47 16.39
CA PHE A 225 5.43 -3.62 17.11
C PHE A 225 4.51 -2.45 16.75
N SER A 226 3.28 -2.76 16.33
CA SER A 226 2.26 -1.73 16.13
C SER A 226 0.88 -2.23 16.47
N THR A 227 0.01 -1.29 16.78
CA THR A 227 -1.41 -1.55 17.02
C THR A 227 -2.15 -1.48 15.69
N ILE A 228 -2.81 -2.57 15.32
CA ILE A 228 -3.64 -2.67 14.12
C ILE A 228 -5.10 -2.65 14.57
N SER A 229 -5.92 -1.87 13.88
CA SER A 229 -7.37 -1.83 14.09
C SER A 229 -8.10 -2.28 12.82
N ARG A 230 -9.01 -3.24 12.96
CA ARG A 230 -9.97 -3.64 11.93
C ARG A 230 -11.33 -3.08 12.28
N ILE A 231 -12.00 -2.51 11.28
CA ILE A 231 -13.33 -1.95 11.42
C ILE A 231 -14.16 -2.41 10.25
N GLY A 232 -15.33 -2.96 10.54
CA GLY A 232 -16.36 -3.35 9.59
C GLY A 232 -17.66 -2.67 9.98
N LEU A 233 -18.33 -2.05 9.01
CA LEU A 233 -19.62 -1.39 9.16
C LEU A 233 -20.59 -1.92 8.11
N THR A 234 -21.85 -2.05 8.50
CA THR A 234 -22.98 -2.22 7.57
C THR A 234 -23.95 -1.09 7.80
N ALA A 235 -24.49 -0.48 6.74
CA ALA A 235 -25.53 0.52 6.86
C ALA A 235 -26.60 0.38 5.78
N LYS A 236 -27.77 0.93 6.09
CA LYS A 236 -28.93 1.06 5.22
C LYS A 236 -29.40 2.50 5.28
N VAL A 237 -29.75 3.03 4.11
CA VAL A 237 -30.43 4.31 3.94
C VAL A 237 -31.82 4.02 3.41
N VAL A 238 -32.84 4.54 4.07
CA VAL A 238 -34.25 4.35 3.70
C VAL A 238 -34.84 5.70 3.32
N ASP A 239 -35.57 5.73 2.21
CA ASP A 239 -36.41 6.88 1.84
C ASP A 239 -37.65 6.88 2.76
N VAL A 240 -37.76 7.91 3.60
CA VAL A 240 -38.79 8.02 4.65
C VAL A 240 -40.20 8.15 4.06
N LYS A 241 -40.33 8.73 2.87
CA LYS A 241 -41.63 8.92 2.21
C LYS A 241 -42.18 7.58 1.74
N THR A 242 -41.32 6.76 1.11
CA THR A 242 -41.69 5.53 0.41
C THR A 242 -41.47 4.24 1.22
N SER A 243 -40.71 4.29 2.32
CA SER A 243 -40.21 3.12 3.06
C SER A 243 -39.34 2.17 2.26
N GLN A 244 -38.82 2.61 1.12
CA GLN A 244 -37.94 1.78 0.32
C GLN A 244 -36.50 1.99 0.75
N ILE A 245 -35.73 0.91 0.72
CA ILE A 245 -34.29 1.00 0.86
C ILE A 245 -33.78 1.80 -0.34
N PHE A 246 -33.11 2.90 -0.07
CA PHE A 246 -32.46 3.72 -1.09
C PHE A 246 -31.07 3.17 -1.39
N TRP A 247 -30.34 2.81 -0.33
CA TRP A 247 -28.97 2.31 -0.39
C TRP A 247 -28.73 1.31 0.75
N VAL A 248 -27.95 0.27 0.47
CA VAL A 248 -27.42 -0.65 1.48
C VAL A 248 -25.95 -0.90 1.16
N GLY A 249 -25.12 -1.01 2.17
CA GLY A 249 -23.73 -1.36 1.94
C GLY A 249 -23.03 -1.83 3.19
N GLN A 250 -21.94 -2.55 2.95
CA GLN A 250 -21.00 -3.02 3.94
C GLN A 250 -19.60 -2.55 3.56
N ALA A 251 -18.82 -2.14 4.54
CA ALA A 251 -17.48 -1.66 4.30
C ALA A 251 -16.54 -2.06 5.42
N GLY A 252 -15.31 -2.44 5.08
CA GLY A 252 -14.31 -2.86 6.04
C GLY A 252 -12.89 -2.44 5.66
N VAL A 253 -12.07 -2.18 6.68
CA VAL A 253 -10.66 -1.83 6.51
C VAL A 253 -9.82 -2.24 7.71
N SER A 254 -8.56 -2.60 7.46
CA SER A 254 -7.51 -2.65 8.50
C SER A 254 -6.67 -1.39 8.40
N ASP A 255 -6.41 -0.74 9.53
CA ASP A 255 -5.64 0.50 9.60
C ASP A 255 -4.77 0.53 10.87
N THR A 256 -3.82 1.46 10.94
CA THR A 256 -2.94 1.63 12.11
C THR A 256 -3.64 2.26 13.31
N GLY A 257 -4.86 2.78 13.11
CA GLY A 257 -5.64 3.41 14.15
C GLY A 257 -7.14 3.32 13.88
N MET A 258 -7.92 3.15 14.94
CA MET A 258 -9.37 3.00 14.82
C MET A 258 -10.04 4.26 14.22
N GLN A 259 -9.57 5.45 14.58
CA GLN A 259 -10.14 6.70 14.07
C GLN A 259 -9.89 6.90 12.57
N ASP A 260 -8.69 6.55 12.10
CA ASP A 260 -8.33 6.68 10.68
C ASP A 260 -9.06 5.65 9.81
N GLY A 261 -9.11 4.39 10.28
CA GLY A 261 -9.91 3.36 9.65
C GLY A 261 -11.39 3.75 9.55
N LEU A 262 -11.98 4.23 10.66
CA LEU A 262 -13.38 4.63 10.72
C LEU A 262 -13.66 5.79 9.75
N LYS A 263 -12.77 6.80 9.74
CA LYS A 263 -12.87 7.95 8.84
C LYS A 263 -12.83 7.51 7.38
N ARG A 264 -11.97 6.57 6.99
CA ARG A 264 -11.90 6.05 5.62
C ARG A 264 -13.18 5.30 5.23
N VAL A 265 -13.64 4.40 6.09
CA VAL A 265 -14.88 3.63 5.86
C VAL A 265 -16.09 4.56 5.70
N VAL A 266 -16.29 5.48 6.65
CA VAL A 266 -17.42 6.43 6.62
C VAL A 266 -17.39 7.31 5.37
N ARG A 267 -16.21 7.83 5.00
CA ARG A 267 -16.08 8.66 3.79
C ARG A 267 -16.45 7.91 2.53
N ALA A 268 -16.05 6.65 2.42
CA ALA A 268 -16.39 5.84 1.27
C ALA A 268 -17.86 5.47 1.21
N MET A 269 -18.47 5.10 2.35
CA MET A 269 -19.90 4.86 2.42
C MET A 269 -20.68 6.12 2.03
N ILE A 270 -20.33 7.29 2.56
CA ILE A 270 -20.94 8.56 2.15
C ILE A 270 -20.73 8.81 0.65
N SER A 271 -19.52 8.59 0.13
CA SER A 271 -19.25 8.77 -1.30
C SER A 271 -20.21 7.90 -2.13
N SER A 272 -20.33 6.61 -1.81
CA SER A 272 -21.21 5.68 -2.53
C SER A 272 -22.69 6.01 -2.36
N ILE A 273 -23.12 6.45 -1.16
CA ILE A 273 -24.50 6.92 -0.93
C ILE A 273 -24.81 8.11 -1.85
N LEU A 274 -23.88 9.07 -1.96
CA LEU A 274 -24.10 10.30 -2.70
C LEU A 274 -23.95 10.10 -4.22
N THR A 275 -22.86 9.50 -4.69
CA THR A 275 -22.55 9.37 -6.13
C THR A 275 -23.18 8.15 -6.77
N GLY A 276 -23.37 7.05 -6.01
CA GLY A 276 -23.95 5.81 -6.52
C GLY A 276 -22.96 4.92 -7.28
N ASP A 277 -21.67 5.17 -7.10
CA ASP A 277 -20.57 4.31 -7.53
C ASP A 277 -20.15 3.32 -6.44
#